data_AF-A0A7J7KGP1-F1
#
_entry.id   AF-A0A7J7KGP1-F1
#
_cell.length_a   1.000
_cell.length_b   1.000
_cell.length_c   1.000
_cell.angle_alpha   90.00
_cell.angle_beta   90.00
_cell.angle_gamma   90.00
#
_symmetry.space_group_name_H-M   'P 1'
#
loop_
_entity.id
_entity.type
_entity.pdbx_description
1 polymer ?
#
loop_
_entity_poly.entity_id
_entity_poly.type
_entity_poly.pdbx_seq_one_letter_code
_entity_poly.pdbx_strand_id
1 'polypeptide(L)'
;MEIKSMTDGTILVKYNTPIRLHTIFNLMVYTDVAESSIVGDTQAQLLRVVGVEDGHWRLQSTNFNNVQYCKINKTHVSSVSIYIYTDYGERVPFTHGRTVVTVDIRKVKPINLI
;
A
#
# COMPACT_ATOMS: atom_id res chain seq x y z
N MET A 1 -18.87 2.67 24.74
CA MET A 1 -19.26 1.26 24.80
C MET A 1 -20.43 1.19 25.75
N GLU A 2 -21.64 0.97 25.25
CA GLU A 2 -22.81 0.83 26.09
C GLU A 2 -23.48 -0.50 25.71
N ILE A 3 -23.50 -1.44 26.64
CA ILE A 3 -24.12 -2.75 26.47
C ILE A 3 -25.55 -2.62 27.01
N LYS A 4 -26.57 -2.76 26.16
CA LYS A 4 -27.94 -3.03 26.62
C LYS A 4 -28.21 -4.53 26.53
N SER A 5 -28.76 -5.09 27.62
CA SER A 5 -28.95 -6.53 27.81
C SER A 5 -29.93 -7.14 26.80
N MET A 6 -29.69 -8.42 26.54
CA MET A 6 -30.44 -9.30 25.64
C MET A 6 -31.87 -9.62 26.09
N THR A 7 -32.70 -9.89 25.09
CA THR A 7 -33.72 -10.95 25.14
C THR A 7 -33.39 -11.91 23.98
N ASP A 8 -33.54 -13.22 24.18
CA ASP A 8 -33.44 -14.31 23.18
C ASP A 8 -32.08 -14.97 22.81
N GLY A 9 -30.97 -14.63 23.46
CA GLY A 9 -29.70 -15.35 23.26
C GLY A 9 -28.92 -14.94 22.00
N THR A 10 -29.40 -13.95 21.26
CA THR A 10 -28.66 -13.33 20.15
C THR A 10 -27.96 -12.05 20.61
N ILE A 11 -26.62 -11.97 20.47
CA ILE A 11 -25.90 -10.71 20.68
C ILE A 11 -26.12 -9.84 19.44
N LEU A 12 -27.05 -8.88 19.52
CA LEU A 12 -27.12 -7.80 18.55
C LEU A 12 -26.10 -6.73 18.92
N VAL A 13 -24.86 -6.88 18.44
CA VAL A 13 -23.86 -5.81 18.49
C VAL A 13 -24.25 -4.75 17.46
N LYS A 14 -24.86 -3.65 17.92
CA LYS A 14 -25.14 -2.50 17.05
C LYS A 14 -23.85 -1.72 16.84
N TYR A 15 -23.11 -2.03 15.77
CA TYR A 15 -22.00 -1.22 15.32
C TYR A 15 -22.54 0.11 14.80
N ASN A 16 -22.48 1.16 15.62
CA ASN A 16 -22.78 2.52 15.19
C ASN A 16 -21.57 3.13 14.46
N THR A 17 -20.94 2.35 13.58
CA THR A 17 -19.85 2.83 12.74
C THR A 17 -20.44 3.70 11.62
N PRO A 18 -20.03 4.97 11.51
CA PRO A 18 -20.43 5.82 10.38
C PRO A 18 -20.12 5.13 9.06
N ILE A 19 -20.91 5.40 8.01
CA ILE A 19 -20.77 4.83 6.66
C ILE A 19 -19.38 5.06 6.03
N ARG A 20 -18.53 5.91 6.62
CA ARG A 20 -17.10 5.98 6.34
C ARG A 20 -16.32 5.02 7.26
N LEU A 21 -16.40 3.72 7.02
CA LEU A 21 -15.45 2.77 7.60
C LEU A 21 -14.10 2.94 6.90
N HIS A 22 -13.10 3.41 7.67
CA HIS A 22 -11.69 3.51 7.32
C HIS A 22 -11.00 2.14 7.23
N THR A 23 -11.65 1.18 6.58
CA THR A 23 -11.07 -0.14 6.32
C THR A 23 -10.29 -0.04 5.03
N ILE A 24 -8.98 0.12 5.16
CA ILE A 24 -8.05 0.08 4.01
C ILE A 24 -7.74 -1.38 3.76
N PHE A 25 -8.05 -1.86 2.56
CA PHE A 25 -7.70 -3.23 2.18
C PHE A 25 -6.36 -3.26 1.47
N ASN A 26 -5.97 -2.16 0.83
CA ASN A 26 -4.74 -2.08 0.04
C ASN A 26 -4.00 -0.76 0.27
N LEU A 27 -2.69 -0.85 0.41
CA LEU A 27 -1.76 0.27 0.33
C LEU A 27 -1.16 0.32 -1.07
N MET A 28 -1.41 1.42 -1.77
CA MET A 28 -0.84 1.70 -3.08
C MET A 28 0.50 2.42 -2.88
N VAL A 29 1.60 1.76 -3.24
CA VAL A 29 2.96 2.25 -3.04
C VAL A 29 3.51 2.79 -4.36
N TYR A 30 3.63 4.11 -4.44
CA TYR A 30 4.19 4.83 -5.58
C TYR A 30 5.63 5.25 -5.30
N THR A 31 6.37 5.47 -6.37
CA THR A 31 7.72 6.03 -6.31
C THR A 31 7.96 7.02 -7.44
N ASP A 32 8.96 7.88 -7.32
CA ASP A 32 9.34 8.87 -8.33
C ASP A 32 10.45 8.38 -9.27
N VAL A 33 10.95 7.16 -9.12
CA VAL A 33 12.07 6.61 -9.92
C VAL A 33 11.66 5.49 -10.87
N ALA A 34 10.48 4.90 -10.70
CA ALA A 34 10.00 3.82 -11.55
C ALA A 34 9.41 4.38 -12.86
N GLU A 35 9.56 3.62 -13.95
CA GLU A 35 8.80 3.87 -15.17
C GLU A 35 7.30 3.76 -14.90
N SER A 36 6.51 4.66 -15.50
CA SER A 36 5.07 4.64 -15.33
C SER A 36 4.46 3.39 -15.97
N SER A 37 3.51 2.77 -15.28
CA SER A 37 2.70 1.67 -15.76
C SER A 37 1.22 2.07 -15.82
N ILE A 38 0.43 1.33 -16.60
CA ILE A 38 -1.02 1.53 -16.63
C ILE A 38 -1.64 0.78 -15.45
N VAL A 39 -2.40 1.49 -14.62
CA VAL A 39 -3.13 0.97 -13.47
C VAL A 39 -4.58 1.43 -13.60
N GLY A 40 -5.48 0.49 -13.90
CA GLY A 40 -6.86 0.84 -14.24
C GLY A 40 -6.91 1.72 -15.49
N ASP A 41 -7.42 2.93 -15.34
CA ASP A 41 -7.54 3.97 -16.38
C ASP A 41 -6.45 5.06 -16.29
N THR A 42 -5.50 4.91 -15.36
CA THR A 42 -4.48 5.94 -15.08
C THR A 42 -3.07 5.42 -15.36
N GLN A 43 -2.19 6.30 -15.87
CA GLN A 43 -0.76 6.04 -15.96
C GLN A 43 -0.06 6.51 -14.68
N ALA A 44 0.55 5.60 -13.93
CA ALA A 44 1.16 5.91 -12.63
C ALA A 44 2.47 5.16 -12.39
N GLN A 45 3.35 5.77 -11.58
CA GLN A 45 4.61 5.15 -11.13
C GLN A 45 4.35 4.26 -9.91
N LEU A 46 3.41 3.32 -10.05
CA LEU A 46 3.04 2.37 -9.00
C LEU A 46 4.10 1.27 -8.92
N LEU A 47 4.76 1.16 -7.77
CA LEU A 47 5.74 0.11 -7.51
C LEU A 47 5.05 -1.19 -7.09
N ARG A 48 4.03 -1.09 -6.24
CA ARG A 48 3.32 -2.25 -5.70
C ARG A 48 1.99 -1.90 -5.03
N VAL A 49 1.13 -2.90 -4.92
CA VAL A 49 -0.03 -2.92 -4.03
C VAL A 49 0.26 -3.87 -2.87
N VAL A 50 0.12 -3.39 -1.63
CA VAL A 50 0.31 -4.19 -0.41
C VAL A 50 -1.04 -4.41 0.25
N GLY A 51 -1.47 -5.65 0.37
CA GLY A 51 -2.69 -5.98 1.10
C GLY A 51 -2.53 -5.69 2.59
N VAL A 52 -3.58 -5.16 3.21
CA VAL A 52 -3.67 -4.92 4.65
C VAL A 52 -4.51 -6.03 5.27
N GLU A 53 -3.89 -6.85 6.11
CA GLU A 53 -4.62 -7.90 6.82
C GLU A 53 -5.66 -7.29 7.77
N ASP A 54 -6.88 -7.85 7.72
CA ASP A 54 -8.05 -7.53 8.54
C ASP A 54 -8.50 -6.06 8.51
N GLY A 55 -8.04 -5.27 7.53
CA GLY A 55 -8.50 -3.90 7.33
C GLY A 55 -8.25 -2.96 8.51
N HIS A 56 -7.36 -3.37 9.42
CA HIS A 56 -6.97 -2.65 10.61
C HIS A 56 -5.54 -2.11 10.47
N TRP A 57 -5.30 -0.95 11.07
CA TRP A 57 -4.00 -0.24 11.13
C TRP A 57 -2.93 -0.93 11.99
N ARG A 58 -2.92 -2.26 12.07
CA ARG A 58 -1.89 -3.02 12.79
C ARG A 58 -0.57 -3.01 12.02
N LEU A 59 0.51 -3.42 12.69
CA LEU A 59 1.84 -3.58 12.10
C LEU A 59 1.74 -4.46 10.85
N GLN A 60 1.90 -3.85 9.67
CA GLN A 60 1.98 -4.57 8.41
C GLN A 60 3.45 -4.84 8.10
N SER A 61 3.81 -6.12 8.04
CA SER A 61 5.13 -6.57 7.58
C SER A 61 4.93 -7.56 6.45
N THR A 62 5.17 -7.10 5.23
CA THR A 62 5.04 -7.95 4.04
C THR A 62 6.43 -8.27 3.51
N ASN A 63 6.79 -9.55 3.55
CA ASN A 63 8.00 -10.04 2.88
C ASN A 63 7.64 -10.53 1.48
N PHE A 64 8.46 -10.16 0.49
CA PHE A 64 8.20 -10.46 -0.91
C PHE A 64 9.21 -11.48 -1.42
N ASN A 65 8.82 -12.75 -1.41
CA ASN A 65 9.69 -13.87 -1.84
C ASN A 65 10.03 -13.86 -3.33
N ASN A 66 9.26 -13.14 -4.16
CA ASN A 66 9.54 -12.98 -5.59
C ASN A 66 9.56 -11.47 -5.95
N VAL A 67 10.75 -10.89 -5.97
CA VAL A 67 10.96 -9.47 -6.26
C VAL A 67 10.74 -9.22 -7.74
N GLN A 68 9.76 -8.39 -8.07
CA GLN A 68 9.53 -7.94 -9.44
C GLN A 68 10.25 -6.60 -9.63
N TYR A 69 11.18 -6.55 -10.57
CA TYR A 69 11.88 -5.31 -10.91
C TYR A 69 11.10 -4.54 -11.98
N CYS A 70 10.91 -3.25 -11.75
CA CYS A 70 10.46 -2.30 -12.76
C CYS A 70 11.67 -1.55 -13.34
N LYS A 71 11.52 -1.06 -14.58
CA LYS A 71 12.52 -0.16 -15.16
C LYS A 71 12.53 1.17 -14.40
N ILE A 72 13.69 1.81 -14.40
CA ILE A 72 13.89 3.14 -13.81
C ILE A 72 13.84 4.17 -14.94
N ASN A 73 13.11 5.26 -14.75
CA ASN A 73 12.98 6.35 -15.73
C ASN A 73 14.02 7.48 -15.55
N LYS A 74 14.93 7.32 -14.59
CA LYS A 74 16.04 8.24 -14.29
C LYS A 74 17.40 7.64 -14.63
N THR A 75 18.29 8.46 -15.18
CA THR A 75 19.70 8.09 -15.42
C THR A 75 20.58 8.25 -14.18
N HIS A 76 20.16 9.09 -13.24
CA HIS A 76 20.82 9.33 -11.96
C HIS A 76 19.78 9.39 -10.83
N VAL A 77 20.04 8.69 -9.73
CA VAL A 77 19.14 8.62 -8.55
C VAL A 77 19.93 9.10 -7.33
N SER A 78 19.67 10.33 -6.89
CA SER A 78 20.20 10.91 -5.65
C SER A 78 19.24 10.77 -4.47
N SER A 79 17.95 10.66 -4.75
CA SER A 79 16.88 10.45 -3.78
C SER A 79 15.79 9.56 -4.37
N VAL A 80 15.08 8.86 -3.50
CA VAL A 80 13.88 8.08 -3.82
C VAL A 80 12.77 8.56 -2.92
N SER A 81 11.70 9.05 -3.52
CA SER A 81 10.46 9.39 -2.83
C SER A 81 9.51 8.20 -2.89
N ILE A 82 8.90 7.88 -1.76
CA ILE A 82 7.87 6.84 -1.65
C ILE A 82 6.60 7.50 -1.17
N TYR A 83 5.50 7.27 -1.90
CA TYR A 83 4.19 7.76 -1.52
C TYR A 83 3.25 6.58 -1.32
N ILE A 84 2.55 6.58 -0.20
CA ILE A 84 1.64 5.50 0.16
C ILE A 84 0.24 6.08 0.22
N TYR A 85 -0.64 5.51 -0.59
CA TYR A 85 -2.04 5.89 -0.69
C TYR A 85 -2.94 4.72 -0.31
N THR A 86 -4.14 5.02 0.14
CA THR A 86 -5.21 4.05 0.28
C THR A 86 -5.72 3.64 -1.11
N ASP A 87 -6.43 2.53 -1.18
CA ASP A 87 -7.24 2.14 -2.35
C ASP A 87 -8.32 3.16 -2.74
N TYR A 88 -8.68 4.07 -1.83
CA TYR A 88 -9.55 5.20 -2.11
C TYR A 88 -8.83 6.42 -2.72
N GLY A 89 -7.51 6.34 -2.92
CA GLY A 89 -6.70 7.43 -3.48
C GLY A 89 -6.34 8.53 -2.48
N GLU A 90 -6.51 8.29 -1.18
CA GLU A 90 -6.14 9.23 -0.12
C GLU A 90 -4.71 8.94 0.37
N ARG A 91 -3.92 9.97 0.73
CA ARG A 91 -2.61 9.73 1.33
C ARG A 91 -2.77 9.06 2.69
N VAL A 92 -1.96 8.03 2.93
CA VAL A 92 -1.94 7.35 4.23
C VAL A 92 -1.29 8.26 5.29
N PRO A 93 -2.02 8.64 6.35
CA PRO A 93 -1.49 9.52 7.38
C PRO A 93 -0.64 8.72 8.37
N PHE A 94 0.68 8.78 8.24
CA PHE A 94 1.62 8.26 9.24
C PHE A 94 1.61 9.18 10.47
N THR A 95 0.58 9.07 11.30
CA THR A 95 0.45 9.89 12.52
C THR A 95 1.38 9.38 13.64
N HIS A 96 1.61 8.06 13.69
CA HIS A 96 2.43 7.40 14.70
C HIS A 96 3.10 6.16 14.08
N GLY A 97 4.26 5.75 14.60
CA GLY A 97 4.98 4.54 14.17
C GLY A 97 6.29 4.80 13.43
N ARG A 98 6.87 3.73 12.86
CA ARG A 98 8.11 3.77 12.06
C ARG A 98 7.88 3.01 10.76
N THR A 99 8.16 3.65 9.63
CA THR A 99 8.16 3.00 8.32
C THR A 99 9.61 2.73 7.92
N VAL A 100 9.90 1.47 7.56
CA VAL A 100 11.18 1.08 6.98
C VAL A 100 10.91 0.61 5.56
N VAL A 101 11.53 1.29 4.59
CA VAL A 101 11.45 0.90 3.18
C VAL A 101 12.84 0.51 2.71
N THR A 102 12.94 -0.66 2.08
CA THR A 102 14.16 -1.11 1.42
C THR A 102 13.93 -1.07 -0.08
N VAL A 103 14.75 -0.30 -0.78
CA VAL A 103 14.73 -0.22 -2.25
C VAL A 103 15.90 -1.03 -2.78
N ASP A 104 15.62 -2.03 -3.61
CA ASP A 104 16.63 -2.80 -4.31
C ASP A 104 16.75 -2.31 -5.76
N ILE A 105 17.94 -1.83 -6.13
CA ILE A 105 18.25 -1.32 -7.47
C ILE A 105 19.32 -2.20 -8.09
N ARG A 106 18.99 -2.83 -9.22
CA ARG A 106 19.88 -3.71 -9.95
C ARG A 106 20.22 -3.15 -11.33
N LYS A 107 21.51 -3.09 -11.66
CA LYS A 107 21.95 -2.88 -13.05
C LYS A 107 21.60 -4.11 -13.88
N VAL A 108 20.79 -3.91 -14.92
CA VAL A 108 20.53 -4.94 -15.93
C VAL A 108 21.68 -4.88 -16.93
N LYS A 109 22.32 -6.02 -17.22
CA LYS A 109 23.31 -6.09 -18.29
C LYS A 109 22.60 -5.75 -19.60
N PRO A 110 23.15 -4.86 -20.45
CA PRO A 110 22.56 -4.63 -21.76
C PRO A 110 22.46 -5.98 -22.48
N ILE A 111 21.26 -6.28 -22.98
CA ILE A 111 21.06 -7.44 -23.85
C ILE A 111 21.74 -7.05 -25.16
N ASN A 112 22.87 -7.71 -25.47
CA ASN A 112 23.47 -7.60 -26.78
C ASN A 112 22.51 -8.27 -27.77
N LEU A 113 21.66 -7.46 -28.41
CA LEU A 113 20.93 -7.87 -29.60
C LEU A 113 21.97 -7.95 -30.72
N ILE A 114 22.28 -9.19 -31.12
CA ILE A 114 23.14 -9.54 -32.25
C ILE A 114 22.36 -9.29 -33.54
#